data_AF-A0A848UA86-F1
#
_entry.id   AF-A0A848UA86-F1
#
_cell.length_a   1.000
_cell.length_b   1.000
_cell.length_c   1.000
_cell.angle_alpha   90.00
_cell.angle_beta   90.00
_cell.angle_gamma   90.00
#
_symmetry.space_group_name_H-M   'P 1'
#
loop_
_entity.id
_entity.type
_entity.pdbx_description
1 polymer ?
#
loop_
_entity_poly.entity_id
_entity_poly.type
_entity_poly.pdbx_seq_one_letter_code
_entity_poly.pdbx_strand_id
1 'polypeptide(L)' 'LEAGELCVCDIAAVVDTTETKVSQALRLLRNAGVVRNRRDGRNIHYRLDDAHVRMLLDLSREHLSHGPGEH' A
#
# COMPACT_ATOMS: atom_id res chain seq x y z
N LEU A 1 -2.62 -1.66 4.97
CA LEU A 1 -1.48 -0.81 5.42
C LEU A 1 -1.86 0.11 6.60
N GLU A 2 -3.11 0.07 7.07
CA GLU A 2 -3.61 0.87 8.20
C GLU A 2 -3.29 0.26 9.58
N ALA A 3 -2.89 -1.02 9.59
CA ALA A 3 -2.69 -1.83 10.80
C ALA A 3 -1.22 -2.01 11.21
N GLY A 4 -0.33 -1.08 10.82
CA GLY A 4 1.11 -1.28 10.99
C GLY A 4 1.68 -2.25 9.96
N GLU A 5 2.99 -2.46 10.04
CA GLU A 5 3.86 -3.10 9.05
C GLU A 5 3.36 -4.47 8.55
N LEU A 6 3.02 -4.61 7.26
CA LEU A 6 2.50 -5.86 6.66
C LEU A 6 3.55 -6.60 5.83
N CYS A 7 3.58 -7.93 5.89
CA CYS A 7 4.47 -8.70 5.01
C CYS A 7 3.84 -8.89 3.61
N VAL A 8 4.67 -9.27 2.63
CA VAL A 8 4.19 -9.55 1.26
C VAL A 8 3.15 -10.67 1.22
N CYS A 9 3.27 -11.68 2.09
CA CYS A 9 2.33 -12.80 2.16
C CYS A 9 0.96 -12.33 2.66
N ASP A 10 0.92 -11.47 3.68
CA ASP A 10 -0.34 -10.91 4.21
C ASP A 10 -1.05 -10.06 3.14
N ILE A 11 -0.28 -9.21 2.44
CA ILE A 11 -0.84 -8.36 1.38
C ILE A 11 -1.34 -9.22 0.22
N ALA A 12 -0.62 -10.28 -0.15
CA ALA A 12 -1.02 -11.23 -1.19
C ALA A 12 -2.33 -11.95 -0.81
N ALA A 13 -2.47 -12.37 0.45
CA ALA A 13 -3.67 -13.01 0.96
C ALA A 13 -4.88 -12.06 0.98
N VAL A 14 -4.69 -10.80 1.36
CA VAL A 14 -5.78 -9.80 1.42
C VAL A 14 -6.24 -9.36 0.03
N VAL A 15 -5.32 -9.23 -0.92
CA VAL A 15 -5.60 -8.76 -2.29
C VAL A 15 -5.94 -9.91 -3.26
N ASP A 16 -6.00 -11.15 -2.74
CA ASP A 16 -6.24 -12.37 -3.52
C ASP A 16 -5.34 -12.45 -4.78
N THR A 17 -4.05 -12.25 -4.58
CA THR A 17 -3.08 -12.20 -5.68
C THR A 17 -1.75 -12.84 -5.29
N THR A 18 -0.87 -13.10 -6.26
CA THR A 18 0.39 -13.78 -5.99
C THR A 18 1.42 -12.84 -5.36
N GLU A 19 2.27 -13.38 -4.47
CA GLU A 19 3.36 -12.62 -3.84
C GLU A 19 4.30 -11.95 -4.84
N THR A 20 4.49 -12.56 -6.02
CA THR A 20 5.26 -11.96 -7.12
C THR A 20 4.62 -10.66 -7.63
N LYS A 21 3.30 -10.66 -7.87
CA LYS A 21 2.58 -9.46 -8.33
C LYS A 21 2.57 -8.38 -7.25
N VAL A 22 2.35 -8.77 -6.00
CA VAL A 22 2.44 -7.85 -4.86
C VAL A 22 3.83 -7.24 -4.75
N SER A 23 4.89 -8.03 -4.84
CA SER A 23 6.27 -7.56 -4.76
C SER A 23 6.61 -6.57 -5.89
N GLN A 24 6.14 -6.84 -7.12
CA GLN A 24 6.29 -5.90 -8.23
C GLN A 24 5.56 -4.57 -7.98
N ALA A 25 4.30 -4.62 -7.53
CA ALA A 25 3.53 -3.43 -7.20
C ALA A 25 4.17 -2.64 -6.05
N LEU A 26 4.57 -3.30 -4.97
CA LEU A 26 5.26 -2.67 -3.84
C LEU A 26 6.60 -2.07 -4.23
N ARG A 27 7.31 -2.66 -5.19
CA ARG A 27 8.56 -2.10 -5.73
C ARG A 27 8.30 -0.81 -6.53
N LEU A 28 7.23 -0.75 -7.32
CA LEU A 28 6.81 0.47 -8.00
C LEU A 28 6.44 1.56 -6.99
N LEU A 29 5.61 1.23 -6.00
CA LEU A 29 5.20 2.15 -4.94
C LEU A 29 6.41 2.63 -4.11
N ARG A 30 7.38 1.76 -3.84
CA ARG A 30 8.62 2.13 -3.15
C ARG A 30 9.46 3.09 -3.98
N ASN A 31 9.60 2.84 -5.27
CA ASN A 31 10.32 3.74 -6.17
C ASN A 31 9.63 5.12 -6.30
N ALA A 32 8.30 5.14 -6.18
CA ALA A 32 7.51 6.38 -6.17
C ALA A 32 7.49 7.08 -4.78
N GLY A 33 8.17 6.54 -3.77
CA GLY A 33 8.19 7.13 -2.42
C GLY A 33 6.88 6.99 -1.64
N VAL A 34 6.00 6.06 -2.04
CA VAL A 34 4.68 5.84 -1.43
C VAL A 34 4.76 4.87 -0.25
N VAL A 35 5.69 3.90 -0.31
CA VAL A 35 5.87 2.89 0.74
C VAL A 35 7.34 2.75 1.14
N ARG A 36 7.57 2.50 2.42
CA ARG A 36 8.88 2.07 2.97
C ARG A 36 8.83 0.59 3.29
N ASN A 37 9.99 -0.03 3.17
CA ASN A 37 10.19 -1.37 3.69
C ASN A 37 11.10 -1.35 4.93
N ARG A 38 10.87 -2.31 5.81
CA ARG A 38 11.73 -2.61 6.95
C ARG A 38 12.02 -4.10 6.91
N ARG A 39 13.28 -4.45 7.06
CA ARG A 39 13.68 -5.85 7.20
C ARG A 39 13.67 -6.22 8.68
N ASP A 40 12.90 -7.23 9.03
CA ASP A 40 12.86 -7.85 10.35
C ASP A 40 13.31 -9.31 10.21
N GLY A 41 14.58 -9.56 10.53
CA GLY A 41 15.23 -10.86 10.30
C GLY A 41 15.18 -11.32 8.83
N ARG A 42 14.35 -12.34 8.57
CA ARG A 42 14.15 -12.93 7.24
C ARG A 42 12.96 -12.34 6.49
N ASN A 43 12.09 -11.59 7.17
CA ASN A 43 10.88 -11.04 6.59
C ASN A 43 11.07 -9.57 6.22
N ILE A 44 10.43 -9.17 5.12
CA ILE A 44 10.36 -7.77 4.70
C ILE A 44 8.94 -7.31 4.95
N HIS A 45 8.80 -6.30 5.78
CA HIS A 45 7.54 -5.66 6.07
C HIS A 45 7.46 -4.33 5.33
N TYR A 46 6.25 -3.98 4.90
CA TYR A 46 5.95 -2.77 4.16
C TYR A 46 4.97 -1.89 4.94
N ARG A 47 5.20 -0.58 4.87
CA ARG A 47 4.36 0.46 5.46
C ARG A 47 4.29 1.66 4.53
N LEU A 48 3.28 2.53 4.69
CA LEU A 48 3.23 3.80 3.98
C LEU A 48 4.44 4.67 4.37
N ASP A 49 4.93 5.46 3.43
CA ASP A 49 6.13 6.28 3.61
C ASP A 49 5.93 7.36 4.67
N ASP A 50 4.81 8.08 4.58
CA ASP A 50 4.49 9.21 5.44
C ASP A 50 2.97 9.44 5.55
N ALA A 51 2.56 10.23 6.54
CA ALA A 51 1.18 10.64 6.78
C ALA A 51 0.56 11.36 5.56
N HIS A 52 1.35 12.10 4.78
CA HIS A 52 0.84 12.76 3.57
C HIS A 52 0.37 11.76 2.51
N VAL A 53 1.09 10.66 2.33
CA VAL A 53 0.69 9.59 1.40
C VAL A 53 -0.61 8.95 1.86
N ARG A 54 -0.76 8.75 3.17
CA ARG A 54 -2.00 8.24 3.75
C ARG A 54 -3.17 9.19 3.47
N MET A 55 -2.98 10.49 3.67
CA MET A 55 -4.00 11.52 3.42
C MET A 55 -4.43 11.55 1.95
N LEU A 56 -3.49 11.46 1.02
CA LEU A 56 -3.78 11.39 -0.41
C LEU A 56 -4.60 10.15 -0.79
N LEU A 57 -4.26 8.99 -0.23
CA LEU A 57 -5.02 7.76 -0.44
C LEU A 57 -6.43 7.86 0.14
N ASP A 58 -6.57 8.45 1.32
CA ASP A 58 -7.86 8.65 1.98
C ASP A 58 -8.76 9.58 1.15
N LEU A 59 -8.22 10.73 0.73
CA LEU A 59 -8.89 11.68 -0.16
C LEU A 59 -9.26 11.05 -1.51
N SER A 60 -8.36 10.23 -2.08
CA SER A 60 -8.64 9.52 -3.33
C SER A 60 -9.77 8.50 -3.15
N ARG A 61 -9.82 7.78 -2.03
CA ARG A 61 -10.90 6.84 -1.72
C ARG A 61 -12.22 7.57 -1.52
N GLU A 62 -12.20 8.70 -0.80
CA GLU A 62 -13.38 9.54 -0.63
C GLU A 62 -13.87 10.07 -1.98
N HIS A 63 -12.98 10.56 -2.84
CA HIS A 63 -13.33 11.02 -4.18
C HIS A 63 -13.88 9.90 -5.08
N LEU A 64 -13.34 8.68 -5.02
CA LEU A 64 -13.88 7.54 -5.77
C LEU A 64 -15.23 7.05 -5.21
N SER A 65 -15.51 7.32 -3.94
CA SER A 65 -16.78 6.98 -3.29
C SER A 65 -17.89 7.99 -3.63
N HIS A 66 -17.51 9.24 -3.93
CA HIS A 66 -18.39 10.26 -4.50
C HIS A 66 -18.31 10.14 -6.04
N GLY A 67 -19.20 9.34 -6.65
CA GLY A 67 -19.17 9.06 -8.08
C GLY A 67 -19.09 10.32 -8.98
N PRO A 68 -18.65 10.18 -10.24
CA PRO A 68 -18.47 11.29 -11.17
C PRO A 68 -19.83 11.88 -11.53
N GLY A 69 -20.33 12.84 -10.75
CA GLY A 69 -21.68 13.36 -10.94
C GLY A 69 -22.12 14.53 -10.06
N GLU A 70 -21.25 15.11 -9.23
CA GLU A 70 -21.61 16.28 -8.42
C GLU A 70 -20.55 17.38 -8.51
N HIS A 71 -20.32 17.90 -9.72
CA HIS A 71 -19.81 19.26 -9.96
C HIS A 71 -20.45 19.82 -11.23
#